data_AF-A0A925SMG2-F1
#
_entry.id   AF-A0A925SMG2-F1
#
_cell.length_a   1.000
_cell.length_b   1.000
_cell.length_c   1.000
_cell.angle_alpha   90.00
_cell.angle_beta   90.00
_cell.angle_gamma   90.00
#
_symmetry.space_group_name_H-M   'P 1'
#
loop_
_entity.id
_entity.type
_entity.pdbx_description
1 polymer ?
#
loop_
_entity_poly.entity_id
_entity_poly.type
_entity_poly.pdbx_seq_one_letter_code
_entity_poly.pdbx_strand_id
1 'polypeptide(L)' 'MYKTPKQMWMPAEGEVGMGMMLAHAYVPWQMYDQAFSPREALIKGTLFPELYGPYKPPK' A
#
# COMPACT_ATOMS: atom_id res chain seq x y z
N MET A 1 5.32 -36.38 15.75
CA MET A 1 4.68 -35.76 14.58
C MET A 1 5.12 -34.30 14.52
N TYR A 2 5.97 -33.96 13.58
CA TYR A 2 6.39 -32.58 13.32
C TYR A 2 5.17 -31.79 12.86
N LYS A 3 4.83 -30.71 13.57
CA LYS A 3 3.82 -29.76 13.11
C LYS A 3 4.41 -29.03 11.91
N THR A 4 3.80 -29.20 10.75
CA THR A 4 4.19 -28.57 9.48
C THR A 4 4.22 -27.05 9.65
N PRO A 5 5.26 -26.38 9.13
CA PRO A 5 5.39 -24.95 9.27
C PRO A 5 4.28 -24.30 8.45
N LYS A 6 3.58 -23.35 9.09
CA LYS A 6 2.74 -22.30 8.51
C LYS A 6 2.18 -22.65 7.13
N GLN A 7 0.85 -22.84 7.09
CA GLN A 7 0.01 -22.46 5.97
C GLN A 7 0.61 -21.21 5.31
N MET A 8 1.42 -21.44 4.28
CA MET A 8 1.98 -20.38 3.45
C MET A 8 0.75 -19.79 2.79
N TRP A 9 0.57 -18.48 2.91
CA TRP A 9 -0.58 -17.78 2.32
C TRP A 9 -0.41 -17.78 0.80
N MET A 10 -0.60 -18.96 0.20
CA MET A 10 -0.80 -19.11 -1.22
C MET A 10 -2.31 -19.23 -1.37
N PRO A 11 -3.00 -18.21 -1.91
CA PRO A 11 -4.41 -18.39 -2.24
C PRO A 11 -4.52 -19.60 -3.17
N ALA A 12 -5.54 -20.44 -2.96
CA ALA A 12 -5.81 -21.57 -3.83
C ALA A 12 -5.97 -21.06 -5.27
N GLU A 13 -5.44 -21.80 -6.24
CA GLU A 13 -5.47 -21.42 -7.66
C GLU A 13 -6.93 -21.31 -8.14
N GLY A 14 -7.47 -20.09 -8.10
CA GLY A 14 -8.88 -19.80 -8.37
C GLY A 14 -9.51 -18.71 -7.51
N GLU A 15 -8.92 -18.36 -6.36
CA GLU A 15 -9.39 -17.26 -5.49
C GLU A 15 -8.74 -15.90 -5.80
N VAL A 16 -8.27 -15.68 -7.03
CA VAL A 16 -7.94 -14.32 -7.47
C VAL A 16 -9.29 -13.62 -7.74
N GLY A 17 -9.87 -13.07 -6.67
CA GLY A 17 -11.20 -12.48 -6.67
C GLY A 17 -11.38 -11.52 -7.84
N MET A 18 -12.44 -11.73 -8.63
CA MET A 18 -12.92 -10.79 -9.64
C MET A 18 -13.00 -9.38 -9.00
N GLY A 19 -12.02 -8.52 -9.30
CA GLY A 19 -11.95 -7.17 -8.76
C GLY A 19 -10.59 -6.74 -8.18
N MET A 20 -9.60 -7.64 -8.05
CA MET A 20 -8.25 -7.23 -7.67
C MET A 20 -7.57 -6.49 -8.83
N MET A 21 -7.26 -5.21 -8.63
CA MET A 21 -6.44 -4.44 -9.56
C MET A 21 -4.96 -4.77 -9.35
N LEU A 22 -4.20 -4.84 -10.45
CA LEU A 22 -2.75 -4.92 -10.37
C LEU A 22 -2.18 -3.71 -9.61
N ALA A 23 -1.13 -3.95 -8.84
CA ALA A 23 -0.40 -2.87 -8.19
C ALA A 23 0.22 -1.96 -9.25
N HIS A 24 -0.07 -0.67 -9.18
CA HIS A 24 0.55 0.35 -10.03
C HIS A 24 1.60 1.11 -9.23
N ALA A 25 2.75 1.38 -9.84
CA ALA A 25 3.80 2.22 -9.29
C ALA A 25 3.98 3.45 -10.19
N TYR A 26 3.31 4.53 -9.83
CA TYR A 26 3.51 5.83 -10.48
C TYR A 26 4.54 6.64 -9.71
N VAL A 27 5.27 7.51 -10.40
CA VAL A 27 6.12 8.54 -9.78
C VAL A 27 5.51 9.91 -10.12
N PRO A 28 4.61 10.45 -9.27
CA PRO A 28 4.04 11.77 -9.46
C PRO A 28 5.12 12.86 -9.40
N TRP A 29 4.87 13.96 -10.12
CA TRP A 29 5.64 15.19 -9.94
C TRP A 29 5.42 15.74 -8.53
N GLN A 30 6.52 16.08 -7.86
CA GLN A 30 6.54 16.57 -6.49
C GLN A 30 6.77 18.08 -6.51
N MET A 31 5.78 18.85 -6.06
CA MET A 31 5.86 20.30 -6.05
C MET A 31 6.14 20.82 -4.64
N TYR A 32 7.18 21.63 -4.49
CA TYR A 32 7.61 22.14 -3.18
C TYR A 32 6.77 23.30 -2.64
N ASP A 33 5.92 23.90 -3.47
CA ASP A 33 4.98 24.95 -3.05
C ASP A 33 3.86 24.38 -2.16
N GLN A 34 3.62 23.08 -2.22
CA GLN A 34 2.57 22.38 -1.49
C GLN A 34 3.17 21.17 -0.76
N ALA A 35 3.79 21.43 0.39
CA ALA A 35 4.36 20.40 1.26
C ALA A 35 3.62 20.31 2.59
N PHE A 36 3.60 19.12 3.20
CA PHE A 36 3.15 18.96 4.58
C PHE A 36 4.09 19.64 5.56
N SER A 37 3.57 20.04 6.73
CA SER A 37 4.44 20.46 7.82
C SER A 37 5.35 19.29 8.27
N PRO A 38 6.54 19.54 8.86
CA PRO A 38 7.46 18.48 9.25
C PRO A 38 6.82 17.41 10.15
N ARG A 39 5.95 17.82 11.08
CA ARG A 39 5.22 16.89 11.96
C ARG A 39 4.30 15.97 11.18
N GLU A 40 3.53 16.52 10.25
CA GLU A 40 2.59 15.75 9.44
C GLU A 40 3.30 14.84 8.44
N ALA A 41 4.39 15.32 7.84
CA ALA A 41 5.21 14.54 6.92
C ALA A 41 5.78 13.28 7.59
N LEU A 42 6.25 13.40 8.85
CA LEU A 42 6.72 12.26 9.63
C LEU A 42 5.62 11.23 9.90
N ILE A 43 4.39 11.69 10.20
CA ILE A 43 3.25 10.80 10.45
C ILE A 43 2.84 10.08 9.16
N LYS A 44 2.86 10.78 8.02
CA LYS A 44 2.40 10.25 6.73
C LYS A 44 3.47 9.45 5.97
N GLY A 45 4.75 9.59 6.35
CA GLY A 45 5.87 8.95 5.68
C GLY A 45 6.26 9.58 4.34
N THR A 46 5.74 10.76 4.04
CA THR A 46 6.05 11.54 2.83
C THR A 46 5.92 13.03 3.13
N LEU A 47 6.81 13.85 2.54
CA LEU A 47 6.68 15.31 2.57
C LEU A 47 5.57 15.80 1.62
N PHE A 48 5.36 15.06 0.54
CA PHE A 48 4.58 15.50 -0.59
C PHE A 48 3.16 14.93 -0.55
N PRO A 49 2.11 15.78 -0.62
CA PRO A 49 0.72 15.35 -0.52
C PRO A 49 0.26 14.38 -1.60
N GLU A 50 0.77 14.52 -2.81
CA GLU A 50 0.43 13.70 -3.99
C GLU A 50 0.91 12.25 -3.85
N LEU A 51 1.92 12.01 -3.01
CA LEU A 51 2.39 10.66 -2.67
C LEU A 51 1.59 9.99 -1.53
N TYR A 52 0.75 10.73 -0.80
CA TYR A 52 0.03 10.19 0.34
C TYR A 52 -1.26 9.45 -0.10
N GLY A 53 -1.19 8.12 -0.18
CA GLY A 53 -2.31 7.26 -0.58
C GLY A 53 -2.50 6.05 0.33
N PRO A 54 -3.07 6.20 1.54
CA PRO A 54 -3.29 5.07 2.44
C PRO A 54 -4.23 4.04 1.83
N TYR A 55 -3.87 2.76 1.96
CA TYR A 55 -4.72 1.67 1.52
C TYR A 55 -6.05 1.70 2.28
N LYS A 56 -7.16 1.72 1.53
CA LYS A 56 -8.49 1.55 2.12
C LYS A 56 -8.63 0.10 2.57
N PRO A 57 -9.09 -0.17 3.81
CA PRO A 57 -9.37 -1.54 4.21
C PRO A 57 -10.44 -2.13 3.29
N PRO A 58 -10.35 -3.44 2.98
CA PRO A 58 -11.39 -4.13 2.22
C PRO A 58 -12.73 -4.02 2.98
N LYS A 59 -13.82 -3.84 2.22
CA LYS A 59 -15.19 -3.80 2.76
C LYS A 59 -15.68 -5.18 3.19
#